data_AF-A0A0H3ZR05-F1
#
_entry.id   AF-A0A0H3ZR05-F1
#
_cell.length_a   1.000
_cell.length_b   1.000
_cell.length_c   1.000
_cell.angle_alpha   90.00
_cell.angle_beta   90.00
_cell.angle_gamma   90.00
#
_symmetry.space_group_name_H-M   'P 1'
#
loop_
_entity.id
_entity.type
_entity.pdbx_description
1 polymer ?
#
loop_
_entity_poly.entity_id
_entity_poly.type
_entity_poly.pdbx_seq_one_letter_code
_entity_poly.pdbx_strand_id
1 'polypeptide(L)'
;MNALNKATTEELQRLSNLEALSHYTPETLLDAFVHAHNQQTQAWNALVEENQALTLKVAELEPEAACAKDYANQIVEMEKEIGELQEENEFCKSMALKAEKIANQSLGLQRERDQLKQQVSALQRQLTELKGGDNPQKLKERIARLTEKSKEREKRITQLEKGRQEDRRALEKSRGDMNNAIAKIAKLQKQLAHDTGSGLYHNKEHHLIIWPQKTKMQDDEGNIFEGRSLLYLHRSGRGGLITYNPNTGEANLCAAPKNGLRPSEETCDFAKNWLFKVNVLQQGVVNEEDMKPVNYNGDNFQ
;
A
#
# COMPACT_ATOMS: atom_id res chain seq x y z
N MET A 1 25.37 -132.92 61.07
CA MET A 1 24.14 -133.74 61.11
C MET A 1 23.98 -134.63 62.36
N ASN A 2 24.81 -134.51 63.41
CA ASN A 2 24.70 -135.37 64.61
C ASN A 2 24.15 -134.67 65.88
N ALA A 3 23.97 -133.35 65.89
CA ALA A 3 23.54 -132.60 67.09
C ALA A 3 22.05 -132.24 67.10
N LEU A 4 21.50 -131.71 66.00
CA LEU A 4 20.08 -131.32 65.91
C LEU A 4 19.16 -132.56 65.93
N ASN A 5 19.55 -133.62 65.21
CA ASN A 5 18.84 -134.90 65.29
C ASN A 5 18.99 -135.55 66.66
N LYS A 6 20.12 -135.39 67.36
CA LYS A 6 20.25 -135.87 68.75
C LYS A 6 19.31 -135.12 69.68
N ALA A 7 19.26 -133.79 69.58
CA ALA A 7 18.38 -132.96 70.40
C ALA A 7 16.89 -133.30 70.18
N THR A 8 16.43 -133.46 68.93
CA THR A 8 15.06 -133.89 68.66
C THR A 8 14.78 -135.31 69.13
N THR A 9 15.76 -136.22 69.03
CA THR A 9 15.59 -137.60 69.52
C THR A 9 15.59 -137.68 71.05
N GLU A 10 16.44 -136.90 71.72
CA GLU A 10 16.52 -136.78 73.19
C GLU A 10 15.26 -136.10 73.75
N GLU A 11 14.70 -135.12 73.05
CA GLU A 11 13.46 -134.44 73.45
C GLU A 11 12.21 -135.31 73.17
N LEU A 12 12.19 -136.08 72.09
CA LEU A 12 11.19 -137.13 71.85
C LEU A 12 11.24 -138.24 72.91
N GLN A 13 12.44 -138.69 73.32
CA GLN A 13 12.61 -139.65 74.42
C GLN A 13 12.19 -139.07 75.77
N ARG A 14 12.47 -137.79 76.01
CA ARG A 14 12.06 -137.11 77.25
C ARG A 14 10.55 -136.93 77.32
N LEU A 15 9.90 -136.65 76.19
CA LEU A 15 8.44 -136.59 76.09
C LEU A 15 7.80 -137.98 76.19
N SER A 16 8.41 -139.01 75.61
CA SER A 16 7.99 -140.42 75.72
C SER A 16 7.95 -140.94 77.17
N ASN A 17 8.79 -140.41 78.07
CA ASN A 17 8.98 -140.90 79.44
C ASN A 17 8.35 -140.00 80.53
N LEU A 18 7.49 -139.03 80.18
CA LEU A 18 6.76 -138.25 81.17
C LEU A 18 5.69 -139.13 81.85
N GLU A 19 5.79 -139.36 83.17
CA GLU A 19 4.75 -140.03 83.99
C GLU A 19 3.36 -139.39 83.83
N ALA A 20 3.30 -138.11 83.45
CA ALA A 20 2.04 -137.43 83.13
C ALA A 20 1.32 -138.00 81.90
N LEU A 21 2.04 -138.70 81.01
CA LEU A 21 1.52 -139.37 79.81
C LEU A 21 1.29 -140.88 80.06
N SER A 22 1.91 -141.49 81.08
CA SER A 22 1.74 -142.91 81.40
C SER A 22 0.38 -143.26 82.03
N HIS A 23 -0.34 -142.27 82.55
CA HIS A 23 -1.72 -142.38 83.04
C HIS A 23 -2.77 -142.35 81.92
N TYR A 24 -2.36 -141.97 80.72
CA TYR A 24 -3.19 -141.92 79.53
C TYR A 24 -2.86 -143.14 78.68
N THR A 25 -3.87 -143.84 78.19
CA THR A 25 -3.63 -144.93 77.25
C THR A 25 -3.01 -144.33 75.98
N PRO A 26 -2.14 -145.06 75.26
CA PRO A 26 -1.57 -144.61 74.00
C PRO A 26 -2.64 -144.06 73.03
N GLU A 27 -3.84 -144.61 73.08
CA GLU A 27 -5.02 -144.15 72.34
C GLU A 27 -5.44 -142.72 72.71
N THR A 28 -5.52 -142.38 74.00
CA THR A 28 -5.93 -141.02 74.45
C THR A 28 -4.91 -139.92 74.10
N LEU A 29 -3.62 -140.24 74.09
CA LEU A 29 -2.58 -139.28 73.68
C LEU A 29 -2.53 -139.08 72.17
N LEU A 30 -2.72 -140.17 71.44
CA LEU A 30 -2.87 -140.13 70.00
C LEU A 30 -4.09 -139.29 69.61
N ASP A 31 -5.21 -139.43 70.33
CA ASP A 31 -6.43 -138.67 70.08
C ASP A 31 -6.25 -137.17 70.35
N ALA A 32 -5.63 -136.80 71.48
CA ALA A 32 -5.32 -135.39 71.80
C ALA A 32 -4.33 -134.76 70.80
N PHE A 33 -3.32 -135.51 70.35
CA PHE A 33 -2.39 -135.06 69.32
C PHE A 33 -3.09 -134.87 67.98
N VAL A 34 -3.92 -135.82 67.56
CA VAL A 34 -4.71 -135.72 66.32
C VAL A 34 -5.67 -134.53 66.40
N HIS A 35 -6.31 -134.29 67.55
CA HIS A 35 -7.15 -133.12 67.76
C HIS A 35 -6.38 -131.80 67.66
N ALA A 36 -5.24 -131.68 68.34
CA ALA A 36 -4.41 -130.48 68.30
C ALA A 36 -3.83 -130.23 66.90
N HIS A 37 -3.37 -131.28 66.22
CA HIS A 37 -2.88 -131.21 64.85
C HIS A 37 -4.01 -130.80 63.88
N ASN A 38 -5.21 -131.34 64.05
CA ASN A 38 -6.38 -130.96 63.22
C ASN A 38 -6.81 -129.52 63.48
N GLN A 39 -6.80 -129.04 64.72
CA GLN A 39 -7.06 -127.63 65.05
C GLN A 39 -5.99 -126.70 64.47
N GLN A 40 -4.72 -127.07 64.58
CA GLN A 40 -3.63 -126.32 63.96
C GLN A 40 -3.77 -126.29 62.44
N THR A 41 -4.13 -127.42 61.82
CA THR A 41 -4.40 -127.51 60.38
C THR A 41 -5.58 -126.62 59.97
N GLN A 42 -6.65 -126.58 60.77
CA GLN A 42 -7.79 -125.68 60.53
C GLN A 42 -7.40 -124.20 60.63
N ALA A 43 -6.63 -123.82 61.65
CA ALA A 43 -6.14 -122.44 61.79
C ALA A 43 -5.19 -122.05 60.64
N TRP A 44 -4.33 -122.98 60.21
CA TRP A 44 -3.44 -122.77 59.08
C TRP A 44 -4.21 -122.62 57.77
N ASN A 45 -5.22 -123.45 57.53
CA ASN A 45 -6.09 -123.33 56.36
C ASN A 45 -6.83 -121.98 56.33
N ALA A 46 -7.36 -121.52 57.47
CA ALA A 46 -8.01 -120.21 57.57
C ALA A 46 -7.03 -119.06 57.25
N LEU A 47 -5.79 -119.14 57.73
CA LEU A 47 -4.74 -118.14 57.44
C LEU A 47 -4.33 -118.16 55.96
N VAL A 48 -4.32 -119.33 55.32
CA VAL A 48 -4.05 -119.48 53.89
C VAL A 48 -5.19 -118.87 53.07
N GLU A 49 -6.45 -119.11 53.45
CA GLU A 49 -7.62 -118.50 52.82
C GLU A 49 -7.61 -116.97 52.95
N GLU A 50 -7.29 -116.43 54.13
CA GLU A 50 -7.17 -114.99 54.36
C GLU A 50 -6.03 -114.37 53.51
N ASN A 51 -4.87 -115.01 53.46
CA ASN A 51 -3.76 -114.55 52.61
C ASN A 51 -4.13 -114.56 51.12
N GLN A 52 -4.86 -115.57 50.65
CA GLN A 52 -5.35 -115.61 49.27
C GLN A 52 -6.32 -114.46 49.00
N ALA A 53 -7.25 -114.19 49.92
CA ALA A 53 -8.20 -113.08 49.80
C ALA A 53 -7.49 -111.71 49.79
N LEU A 54 -6.48 -111.51 50.64
CA LEU A 54 -5.67 -110.30 50.65
C LEU A 54 -4.85 -110.14 49.37
N THR A 55 -4.28 -111.23 48.85
CA THR A 55 -3.53 -111.21 47.59
C THR A 55 -4.41 -110.79 46.42
N LEU A 56 -5.64 -111.32 46.34
CA LEU A 56 -6.62 -110.91 45.32
C LEU A 56 -6.97 -109.43 45.44
N LYS A 57 -7.20 -108.94 46.68
CA LYS A 57 -7.53 -107.54 46.92
C LYS A 57 -6.39 -106.59 46.57
N VAL A 58 -5.13 -106.97 46.80
CA VAL A 58 -3.96 -106.21 46.36
C VAL A 58 -3.89 -106.17 44.83
N ALA A 59 -4.10 -107.31 44.16
CA ALA A 59 -4.11 -107.39 42.71
C ALA A 59 -5.24 -106.56 42.07
N GLU A 60 -6.40 -106.44 42.73
CA GLU A 60 -7.50 -105.56 42.29
C GLU A 60 -7.18 -104.07 42.45
N LEU A 61 -6.45 -103.68 43.50
CA LEU A 61 -6.12 -102.27 43.80
C LEU A 61 -4.90 -101.74 43.02
N GLU A 62 -3.98 -102.60 42.60
CA GLU A 62 -2.81 -102.20 41.78
C GLU A 62 -3.17 -101.42 40.50
N PRO A 63 -4.13 -101.85 39.67
CA PRO A 63 -4.51 -101.08 38.47
C PRO A 63 -5.17 -99.74 38.81
N GLU A 64 -5.94 -99.65 39.90
CA GLU A 64 -6.52 -98.39 40.37
C GLU A 64 -5.44 -97.39 40.80
N ALA A 65 -4.42 -97.87 41.52
CA ALA A 65 -3.28 -97.06 41.93
C ALA A 65 -2.46 -96.57 40.73
N ALA A 66 -2.28 -97.42 39.71
CA ALA A 66 -1.63 -97.03 38.45
C ALA A 66 -2.44 -95.94 37.72
N CYS A 67 -3.75 -96.11 37.62
CA CYS A 67 -4.65 -95.14 37.00
C CYS A 67 -4.64 -93.78 37.74
N ALA A 68 -4.66 -93.80 39.08
CA ALA A 68 -4.57 -92.58 39.88
C ALA A 68 -3.25 -91.82 39.66
N LYS A 69 -2.14 -92.55 39.47
CA LYS A 69 -0.84 -91.95 39.15
C LYS A 69 -0.83 -91.31 37.76
N ASP A 70 -1.45 -91.94 36.78
CA ASP A 70 -1.57 -91.38 35.43
C ASP A 70 -2.41 -90.10 35.42
N TYR A 71 -3.53 -90.06 36.14
CA TYR A 71 -4.30 -88.83 36.31
C TYR A 71 -3.51 -87.73 37.03
N ALA A 72 -2.74 -88.07 38.06
CA ALA A 72 -1.89 -87.09 38.74
C ALA A 72 -0.85 -86.47 37.78
N ASN A 73 -0.25 -87.28 36.90
CA ASN A 73 0.67 -86.78 35.88
C ASN A 73 -0.04 -85.87 34.85
N GLN A 74 -1.26 -86.25 34.41
CA GLN A 74 -2.05 -85.43 33.48
C GLN A 74 -2.42 -84.08 34.10
N ILE A 75 -2.77 -84.04 35.39
CA ILE A 75 -3.06 -82.78 36.09
C ILE A 75 -1.84 -81.87 36.08
N VAL A 76 -0.65 -82.39 36.37
CA VAL A 76 0.60 -81.61 36.34
C VAL A 76 0.89 -81.05 34.95
N GLU A 77 0.68 -81.86 33.89
CA GLU A 77 0.85 -81.41 32.51
C GLU A 77 -0.16 -80.30 32.15
N MET A 78 -1.43 -80.46 32.54
CA MET A 78 -2.47 -79.45 32.33
C MET A 78 -2.21 -78.16 33.12
N GLU A 79 -1.74 -78.25 34.36
CA GLU A 79 -1.37 -77.08 35.16
C GLU A 79 -0.24 -76.29 34.50
N LYS A 80 0.72 -76.99 33.91
CA LYS A 80 1.79 -76.37 33.14
C LYS A 80 1.26 -75.66 31.89
N GLU A 81 0.39 -76.31 31.12
CA GLU A 81 -0.23 -75.72 29.92
C GLU A 81 -1.09 -74.49 30.26
N ILE A 82 -1.83 -74.54 31.37
CA ILE A 82 -2.59 -73.39 31.88
C ILE A 82 -1.64 -72.24 32.23
N GLY A 83 -0.49 -72.52 32.85
CA GLY A 83 0.52 -71.51 33.15
C GLY A 83 1.07 -70.85 31.89
N GLU A 84 1.44 -71.63 30.89
CA GLU A 84 1.93 -71.14 29.60
C GLU A 84 0.87 -70.27 28.88
N LEU A 85 -0.39 -70.71 28.87
CA LEU A 85 -1.50 -69.93 28.30
C LEU A 85 -1.78 -68.63 29.06
N GLN A 86 -1.61 -68.60 30.38
CA GLN A 86 -1.76 -67.38 31.16
C GLN A 86 -0.66 -66.35 30.83
N GLU A 87 0.60 -66.81 30.70
CA GLU A 87 1.71 -65.95 30.30
C GLU A 87 1.53 -65.40 28.89
N GLU A 88 1.10 -66.24 27.93
CA GLU A 88 0.82 -65.81 26.56
C GLU A 88 -0.34 -64.79 26.53
N ASN A 89 -1.39 -65.00 27.31
CA ASN A 89 -2.54 -64.09 27.36
C ASN A 89 -2.14 -62.71 27.94
N GLU A 90 -1.34 -62.68 29.00
CA GLU A 90 -0.79 -61.42 29.53
C GLU A 90 0.12 -60.72 28.52
N PHE A 91 0.95 -61.47 27.80
CA PHE A 91 1.75 -60.91 26.71
C PHE A 91 0.87 -60.29 25.62
N CYS A 92 -0.15 -61.01 25.14
CA CYS A 92 -1.12 -60.54 24.15
C CYS A 92 -1.85 -59.28 24.60
N LYS A 93 -2.33 -59.22 25.86
CA LYS A 93 -2.94 -58.01 26.43
C LYS A 93 -1.99 -56.82 26.41
N SER A 94 -0.73 -57.04 26.82
CA SER A 94 0.28 -55.97 26.82
C SER A 94 0.55 -55.44 25.40
N MET A 95 0.54 -56.31 24.40
CA MET A 95 0.73 -55.95 23.00
C MET A 95 -0.49 -55.23 22.43
N ALA A 96 -1.70 -55.64 22.78
CA ALA A 96 -2.93 -54.96 22.39
C ALA A 96 -2.97 -53.52 22.92
N LEU A 97 -2.60 -53.30 24.18
CA LEU A 97 -2.51 -51.96 24.77
C LEU A 97 -1.46 -51.07 24.08
N LYS A 98 -0.30 -51.64 23.70
CA LYS A 98 0.72 -50.93 22.93
C LYS A 98 0.21 -50.55 21.54
N ALA A 99 -0.48 -51.48 20.86
CA ALA A 99 -1.06 -51.24 19.54
C ALA A 99 -2.14 -50.14 19.59
N GLU A 100 -3.01 -50.16 20.60
CA GLU A 100 -4.01 -49.13 20.84
C GLU A 100 -3.36 -47.75 21.04
N LYS A 101 -2.30 -47.69 21.85
CA LYS A 101 -1.57 -46.43 22.09
C LYS A 101 -0.98 -45.87 20.79
N ILE A 102 -0.37 -46.72 19.95
CA ILE A 102 0.18 -46.32 18.65
C ILE A 102 -0.93 -45.86 17.70
N ALA A 103 -2.06 -46.57 17.65
CA ALA A 103 -3.21 -46.21 16.83
C ALA A 103 -3.77 -44.83 17.23
N ASN A 104 -3.93 -44.58 18.52
CA ASN A 104 -4.39 -43.29 19.03
C ASN A 104 -3.41 -42.14 18.71
N GLN A 105 -2.10 -42.38 18.82
CA GLN A 105 -1.08 -41.41 18.39
C GLN A 105 -1.14 -41.13 16.89
N SER A 106 -1.30 -42.17 16.06
CA SER A 106 -1.42 -42.04 14.61
C SER A 106 -2.65 -41.21 14.21
N LEU A 107 -3.80 -41.46 14.86
CA LEU A 107 -5.02 -40.67 14.65
C LEU A 107 -4.84 -39.19 15.04
N GLY A 108 -4.11 -38.92 16.14
CA GLY A 108 -3.74 -37.57 16.54
C GLY A 108 -2.92 -36.84 15.47
N LEU A 109 -1.83 -37.46 15.01
CA LEU A 109 -0.98 -36.92 13.95
C LEU A 109 -1.72 -36.71 12.63
N GLN A 110 -2.66 -37.61 12.29
CA GLN A 110 -3.47 -37.46 11.09
C GLN A 110 -4.39 -36.24 11.16
N ARG A 111 -5.01 -35.98 12.32
CA ARG A 111 -5.82 -34.78 12.55
C ARG A 111 -4.99 -33.50 12.44
N GLU A 112 -3.80 -33.47 13.02
CA GLU A 112 -2.89 -32.31 12.92
C GLU A 112 -2.47 -32.07 11.47
N ARG A 113 -2.09 -33.13 10.74
CA ARG A 113 -1.75 -33.03 9.32
C ARG A 113 -2.92 -32.46 8.51
N ASP A 114 -4.14 -32.89 8.77
CA ASP A 114 -5.32 -32.43 8.04
C ASP A 114 -5.66 -30.97 8.38
N GLN A 115 -5.49 -30.54 9.64
CA GLN A 115 -5.58 -29.13 10.03
C GLN A 115 -4.52 -28.27 9.34
N LEU A 116 -3.26 -28.71 9.33
CA LEU A 116 -2.17 -28.00 8.66
C LEU A 116 -2.40 -27.89 7.15
N LYS A 117 -2.91 -28.95 6.49
CA LYS A 117 -3.30 -28.90 5.08
C LYS A 117 -4.37 -27.84 4.82
N GLN A 118 -5.38 -27.75 5.68
CA GLN A 118 -6.41 -26.71 5.56
C GLN A 118 -5.82 -25.30 5.73
N GLN A 119 -4.94 -25.10 6.72
CA GLN A 119 -4.24 -23.83 6.92
C GLN A 119 -3.37 -23.44 5.72
N VAL A 120 -2.60 -24.39 5.17
CA VAL A 120 -1.78 -24.16 3.96
C VAL A 120 -2.66 -23.78 2.78
N SER A 121 -3.79 -24.45 2.58
CA SER A 121 -4.72 -24.09 1.50
C SER A 121 -5.33 -22.70 1.71
N ALA A 122 -5.70 -22.35 2.94
CA ALA A 122 -6.22 -21.03 3.27
C ALA A 122 -5.17 -19.93 3.05
N LEU A 123 -3.94 -20.15 3.51
CA LEU A 123 -2.82 -19.22 3.29
C LEU A 123 -2.49 -19.09 1.80
N GLN A 124 -2.51 -20.19 1.03
CA GLN A 124 -2.33 -20.13 -0.42
C GLN A 124 -3.42 -19.28 -1.08
N ARG A 125 -4.69 -19.41 -0.65
CA ARG A 125 -5.78 -18.56 -1.13
C ARG A 125 -5.58 -17.09 -0.79
N GLN A 126 -5.20 -16.78 0.46
CA GLN A 126 -4.88 -15.41 0.86
C GLN A 126 -3.70 -14.85 0.04
N LEU A 127 -2.71 -15.69 -0.27
CA LEU A 127 -1.54 -15.29 -1.06
C LEU A 127 -1.91 -15.08 -2.54
N THR A 128 -2.82 -15.87 -3.10
CA THR A 128 -3.40 -15.60 -4.44
C THR A 128 -4.33 -14.40 -4.45
N GLU A 129 -5.09 -14.14 -3.38
CA GLU A 129 -5.90 -12.92 -3.23
C GLU A 129 -5.04 -11.67 -3.12
N LEU A 130 -3.97 -11.70 -2.32
CA LEU A 130 -2.97 -10.63 -2.22
C LEU A 130 -2.26 -10.41 -3.56
N LYS A 131 -1.89 -11.48 -4.27
CA LYS A 131 -1.37 -11.39 -5.64
C LYS A 131 -2.44 -10.99 -6.67
N GLY A 132 -3.72 -11.16 -6.36
CA GLY A 132 -4.84 -10.90 -7.27
C GLY A 132 -5.31 -9.45 -7.21
N GLY A 133 -5.31 -8.85 -6.01
CA GLY A 133 -5.67 -7.45 -5.76
C GLY A 133 -4.68 -6.47 -6.39
N ASP A 134 -3.38 -6.80 -6.34
CA ASP A 134 -2.31 -6.05 -6.98
C ASP A 134 -1.28 -7.00 -7.60
N ASN A 135 -1.66 -7.65 -8.71
CA ASN A 135 -0.73 -8.49 -9.47
C ASN A 135 0.52 -7.64 -9.83
N PRO A 136 1.75 -8.08 -9.49
CA PRO A 136 2.98 -7.40 -9.86
C PRO A 136 3.03 -7.00 -11.35
N GLN A 137 2.40 -7.78 -12.25
CA GLN A 137 2.23 -7.41 -13.66
C GLN A 137 1.31 -6.20 -13.86
N LYS A 138 0.15 -6.16 -13.20
CA LYS A 138 -0.77 -5.00 -13.27
C LYS A 138 -0.12 -3.74 -12.69
N LEU A 139 0.64 -3.87 -11.61
CA LEU A 139 1.43 -2.77 -11.05
C LEU A 139 2.50 -2.29 -12.04
N LYS A 140 3.26 -3.21 -12.66
CA LYS A 140 4.25 -2.88 -13.70
C LYS A 140 3.60 -2.17 -14.89
N GLU A 141 2.45 -2.65 -15.36
CA GLU A 141 1.70 -1.99 -16.45
C GLU A 141 1.21 -0.59 -16.04
N ARG A 142 0.70 -0.44 -14.81
CA ARG A 142 0.24 0.86 -14.30
C ARG A 142 1.40 1.84 -14.19
N ILE A 143 2.55 1.39 -13.70
CA ILE A 143 3.79 2.17 -13.65
C ILE A 143 4.21 2.58 -15.06
N ALA A 144 4.24 1.64 -16.02
CA ALA A 144 4.60 1.92 -17.41
C ALA A 144 3.68 3.00 -18.04
N ARG A 145 2.36 2.88 -17.85
CA ARG A 145 1.38 3.87 -18.33
C ARG A 145 1.58 5.23 -17.66
N LEU A 146 1.88 5.27 -16.36
CA LEU A 146 2.14 6.52 -15.65
C LEU A 146 3.44 7.18 -16.12
N THR A 147 4.51 6.40 -16.34
CA THR A 147 5.77 6.93 -16.88
C THR A 147 5.59 7.49 -18.28
N GLU A 148 4.81 6.85 -19.15
CA GLU A 148 4.57 7.36 -20.49
C GLU A 148 3.75 8.66 -20.47
N LYS A 149 2.68 8.70 -19.66
CA LYS A 149 1.92 9.94 -19.44
C LYS A 149 2.78 11.07 -18.85
N SER A 150 3.74 10.75 -18.00
CA SER A 150 4.68 11.73 -17.44
C SER A 150 5.57 12.31 -18.54
N LYS A 151 6.14 11.46 -19.40
CA LYS A 151 6.97 11.89 -20.54
C LYS A 151 6.19 12.76 -21.53
N GLU A 152 4.94 12.42 -21.83
CA GLU A 152 4.08 13.24 -22.69
C GLU A 152 3.79 14.62 -22.08
N ARG A 153 3.48 14.67 -20.78
CA ARG A 153 3.28 15.94 -20.06
C ARG A 153 4.55 16.78 -20.06
N GLU A 154 5.69 16.17 -19.82
CA GLU A 154 6.99 16.86 -19.81
C GLU A 154 7.32 17.45 -21.18
N LYS A 155 7.13 16.69 -22.27
CA LYS A 155 7.26 17.22 -23.65
C LYS A 155 6.34 18.42 -23.89
N ARG A 156 5.09 18.36 -23.44
CA ARG A 156 4.12 19.45 -23.58
C ARG A 156 4.54 20.69 -22.78
N ILE A 157 5.06 20.50 -21.57
CA ILE A 157 5.61 21.58 -20.74
C ILE A 157 6.78 22.24 -21.47
N THR A 158 7.74 21.47 -21.98
CA THR A 158 8.89 22.03 -22.70
C THR A 158 8.48 22.81 -23.96
N GLN A 159 7.45 22.35 -24.69
CA GLN A 159 6.90 23.07 -25.83
C GLN A 159 6.24 24.39 -25.41
N LEU A 160 5.44 24.38 -24.34
CA LEU A 160 4.79 25.59 -23.82
C LEU A 160 5.81 26.60 -23.29
N GLU A 161 6.88 26.14 -22.65
CA GLU A 161 7.97 27.01 -22.17
C GLU A 161 8.69 27.71 -23.32
N LYS A 162 8.98 26.99 -24.41
CA LYS A 162 9.54 27.58 -25.63
C LYS A 162 8.60 28.62 -26.24
N GLY A 163 7.33 28.27 -26.42
CA GLY A 163 6.33 29.22 -26.94
C GLY A 163 6.21 30.48 -26.08
N ARG A 164 6.18 30.33 -24.75
CA ARG A 164 6.15 31.46 -23.82
C ARG A 164 7.38 32.36 -23.92
N GLN A 165 8.55 31.79 -24.20
CA GLN A 165 9.77 32.57 -24.40
C GLN A 165 9.72 33.37 -25.71
N GLU A 166 9.19 32.78 -26.78
CA GLU A 166 8.97 33.44 -28.07
C GLU A 166 7.96 34.58 -27.95
N ASP A 167 6.82 34.34 -27.29
CA ASP A 167 5.79 35.36 -27.03
C ASP A 167 6.37 36.54 -26.23
N ARG A 168 7.20 36.26 -25.22
CA ARG A 168 7.87 37.31 -24.44
C ARG A 168 8.77 38.18 -25.32
N ARG A 169 9.57 37.57 -26.20
CA ARG A 169 10.42 38.30 -27.15
C ARG A 169 9.59 39.14 -28.13
N ALA A 170 8.50 38.58 -28.65
CA ALA A 170 7.60 39.30 -29.54
C ALA A 170 6.96 40.52 -28.85
N LEU A 171 6.56 40.37 -27.58
CA LEU A 171 5.97 41.43 -26.79
C LEU A 171 6.99 42.54 -26.45
N GLU A 172 8.23 42.18 -26.11
CA GLU A 172 9.32 43.14 -25.91
C GLU A 172 9.62 43.92 -27.20
N LYS A 173 9.67 43.24 -28.35
CA LYS A 173 9.85 43.90 -29.66
C LYS A 173 8.70 44.87 -29.97
N SER A 174 7.46 44.43 -29.82
CA SER A 174 6.27 45.25 -30.08
C SER A 174 6.23 46.50 -29.18
N ARG A 175 6.60 46.38 -27.91
CA ARG A 175 6.75 47.54 -27.01
C ARG A 175 7.82 48.51 -27.50
N GLY A 176 8.96 48.01 -27.98
CA GLY A 176 10.01 48.82 -28.59
C GLY A 176 9.51 49.59 -29.82
N ASP A 177 8.83 48.90 -30.73
CA ASP A 177 8.25 49.49 -31.93
C ASP A 177 7.19 50.56 -31.59
N MET A 178 6.36 50.31 -30.57
CA MET A 178 5.36 51.28 -30.09
C MET A 178 6.01 52.55 -29.54
N ASN A 179 7.06 52.41 -28.73
CA ASN A 179 7.80 53.56 -28.20
C ASN A 179 8.44 54.39 -29.32
N ASN A 180 9.00 53.72 -30.35
CA ASN A 180 9.55 54.39 -31.52
C ASN A 180 8.48 55.15 -32.31
N ALA A 181 7.29 54.56 -32.48
CA ALA A 181 6.16 55.21 -33.14
C ALA A 181 5.68 56.44 -32.36
N ILE A 182 5.55 56.34 -31.04
CA ILE A 182 5.17 57.47 -30.16
C ILE A 182 6.18 58.61 -30.28
N ALA A 183 7.48 58.30 -30.23
CA ALA A 183 8.53 59.31 -30.40
C ALA A 183 8.46 60.00 -31.77
N LYS A 184 8.16 59.24 -32.83
CA LYS A 184 8.01 59.78 -34.19
C LYS A 184 6.77 60.68 -34.32
N ILE A 185 5.64 60.28 -33.72
CA ILE A 185 4.42 61.11 -33.68
C ILE A 185 4.72 62.45 -33.00
N ALA A 186 5.37 62.42 -31.83
CA ALA A 186 5.73 63.63 -31.10
C ALA A 186 6.65 64.56 -31.93
N LYS A 187 7.58 64.00 -32.71
CA LYS A 187 8.44 64.77 -33.61
C LYS A 187 7.64 65.40 -34.77
N LEU A 188 6.75 64.64 -35.40
CA LEU A 188 5.92 65.13 -36.51
C LEU A 188 4.94 66.21 -36.05
N GLN A 189 4.34 66.07 -34.86
CA GLN A 189 3.47 67.11 -34.29
C GLN A 189 4.23 68.43 -34.06
N LYS A 190 5.48 68.38 -33.57
CA LYS A 190 6.32 69.56 -33.44
C LYS A 190 6.65 70.22 -34.77
N GLN A 191 6.88 69.42 -35.83
CA GLN A 191 7.11 69.94 -37.18
C GLN A 191 5.86 70.58 -37.77
N LEU A 192 4.71 69.92 -37.67
CA LEU A 192 3.44 70.43 -38.18
C LEU A 192 3.06 71.78 -37.55
N ALA A 193 3.25 71.92 -36.23
CA ALA A 193 3.03 73.18 -35.52
C ALA A 193 3.96 74.32 -35.99
N HIS A 194 5.10 73.99 -36.60
CA HIS A 194 6.01 74.98 -37.17
C HIS A 194 5.66 75.35 -38.61
N ASP A 195 5.12 74.40 -39.38
CA ASP A 195 4.90 74.53 -40.83
C ASP A 195 3.51 75.08 -41.21
N THR A 196 2.54 75.12 -40.29
CA THR A 196 1.18 75.62 -40.58
C THR A 196 1.04 77.13 -40.34
N GLY A 197 1.62 77.92 -41.24
CA GLY A 197 1.26 79.33 -41.44
C GLY A 197 -0.08 79.46 -42.16
N SER A 198 -1.19 79.13 -41.47
CA SER A 198 -2.55 79.26 -42.02
C SER A 198 -3.09 80.67 -41.78
N GLY A 199 -3.66 81.29 -42.82
CA GLY A 199 -4.27 82.62 -42.75
C GLY A 199 -5.41 82.67 -41.73
N LEU A 200 -5.44 83.72 -40.91
CA LEU A 200 -6.32 83.81 -39.75
C LEU A 200 -7.59 84.62 -40.02
N TYR A 201 -7.47 85.67 -40.83
CA TYR A 201 -8.55 86.63 -41.06
C TYR A 201 -8.54 87.11 -42.51
N HIS A 202 -9.71 87.14 -43.13
CA HIS A 202 -9.94 87.76 -44.42
C HIS A 202 -11.26 88.54 -44.43
N ASN A 203 -11.18 89.83 -44.73
CA ASN A 203 -12.34 90.71 -44.87
C ASN A 203 -12.06 91.77 -45.94
N LYS A 204 -12.80 91.72 -47.06
CA LYS A 204 -12.62 92.56 -48.25
C LYS A 204 -11.15 92.65 -48.70
N GLU A 205 -10.53 93.81 -48.52
CA GLU A 205 -9.16 94.12 -48.95
C GLU A 205 -8.12 93.82 -47.86
N HIS A 206 -8.53 93.38 -46.68
CA HIS A 206 -7.70 93.17 -45.50
C HIS A 206 -7.48 91.67 -45.23
N HIS A 207 -6.23 91.30 -44.96
CA HIS A 207 -5.82 89.95 -44.62
C HIS A 207 -4.92 89.99 -43.38
N LEU A 208 -5.13 89.06 -42.44
CA LEU A 208 -4.19 88.82 -41.33
C LEU A 208 -3.72 87.37 -41.37
N ILE A 209 -2.41 87.20 -41.26
CA ILE A 209 -1.73 85.90 -41.27
C ILE A 209 -0.89 85.80 -39.99
N ILE A 210 -0.86 84.63 -39.38
CA ILE A 210 -0.04 84.39 -38.18
C ILE A 210 1.44 84.46 -38.58
N TRP A 211 2.22 85.32 -37.93
CA TRP A 211 3.65 85.35 -38.15
C TRP A 211 4.32 84.13 -37.47
N PRO A 212 5.16 83.37 -38.19
CA PRO A 212 5.64 82.05 -37.73
C PRO A 212 6.58 82.14 -36.52
N GLN A 213 7.21 83.30 -36.28
CA GLN A 213 8.16 83.51 -35.18
C GLN A 213 7.63 84.55 -34.19
N LYS A 214 8.12 84.51 -32.94
CA LYS A 214 7.91 85.63 -32.01
C LYS A 214 8.76 86.81 -32.48
N THR A 215 8.21 88.02 -32.39
CA THR A 215 8.93 89.24 -32.77
C THR A 215 9.16 90.10 -31.54
N LYS A 216 10.34 90.72 -31.48
CA LYS A 216 10.69 91.74 -30.49
C LYS A 216 10.41 93.11 -31.08
N MET A 217 9.64 93.93 -30.37
CA MET A 217 9.29 95.29 -30.76
C MET A 217 9.66 96.25 -29.65
N GLN A 218 9.93 97.51 -30.03
CA GLN A 218 10.17 98.61 -29.11
C GLN A 218 9.06 99.64 -29.31
N ASP A 219 8.44 100.12 -28.22
CA ASP A 219 7.44 101.20 -28.29
C ASP A 219 8.10 102.59 -28.38
N ASP A 220 7.28 103.62 -28.59
CA ASP A 220 7.72 105.02 -28.68
C ASP A 220 8.33 105.55 -27.36
N GLU A 221 8.08 104.87 -26.24
CA GLU A 221 8.63 105.15 -24.91
C GLU A 221 9.95 104.40 -24.65
N GLY A 222 10.37 103.53 -25.57
CA GLY A 222 11.61 102.77 -25.52
C GLY A 222 11.52 101.39 -24.85
N ASN A 223 10.36 100.93 -24.42
CA ASN A 223 10.15 99.62 -23.82
C ASN A 223 10.19 98.51 -24.87
N ILE A 224 10.92 97.43 -24.59
CA ILE A 224 11.02 96.27 -25.48
C ILE A 224 10.09 95.16 -24.99
N PHE A 225 9.21 94.68 -25.87
CA PHE A 225 8.34 93.53 -25.62
C PHE A 225 8.48 92.47 -26.70
N GLU A 226 8.29 91.20 -26.31
CA GLU A 226 8.37 90.05 -27.21
C GLU A 226 7.01 89.34 -27.24
N GLY A 227 6.48 89.09 -28.43
CA GLY A 227 5.19 88.43 -28.59
C GLY A 227 4.99 87.82 -29.97
N ARG A 228 3.87 87.11 -30.12
CA ARG A 228 3.34 86.75 -31.44
C ARG A 228 2.79 88.00 -32.12
N SER A 229 2.88 87.97 -33.44
CA SER A 229 2.48 89.09 -34.30
C SER A 229 1.65 88.57 -35.46
N LEU A 230 0.80 89.44 -35.97
CA LEU A 230 0.03 89.17 -37.17
C LEU A 230 0.65 89.94 -38.32
N LEU A 231 0.90 89.26 -39.43
CA LEU A 231 1.21 89.89 -40.70
C LEU A 231 -0.08 90.41 -41.31
N TYR A 232 -0.20 91.73 -41.39
CA TYR A 232 -1.25 92.40 -42.11
C TYR A 232 -0.86 92.59 -43.57
N LEU A 233 -1.73 92.17 -44.48
CA LEU A 233 -1.60 92.34 -45.92
C LEU A 233 -2.88 92.97 -46.48
N HIS A 234 -2.70 93.94 -47.36
CA HIS A 234 -3.78 94.60 -48.07
C HIS A 234 -3.78 94.25 -49.55
N ARG A 235 -4.94 94.29 -50.20
CA ARG A 235 -5.10 94.02 -51.65
C ARG A 235 -4.14 94.83 -52.53
N SER A 236 -3.78 96.04 -52.10
CA SER A 236 -2.80 96.89 -52.80
C SER A 236 -1.35 96.37 -52.74
N GLY A 237 -1.09 95.19 -52.15
CA GLY A 237 0.24 94.60 -51.96
C GLY A 237 1.07 95.24 -50.84
N ARG A 238 0.47 96.16 -50.07
CA ARG A 238 1.12 96.80 -48.91
C ARG A 238 0.79 96.00 -47.66
N GLY A 239 1.74 95.93 -46.73
CA GLY A 239 1.56 95.20 -45.49
C GLY A 239 2.53 95.62 -44.40
N GLY A 240 2.31 95.09 -43.21
CA GLY A 240 3.14 95.34 -42.04
C GLY A 240 2.79 94.39 -40.92
N LEU A 241 3.58 94.40 -39.84
CA LEU A 241 3.30 93.58 -38.67
C LEU A 241 2.39 94.35 -37.72
N ILE A 242 1.32 93.71 -37.26
CA ILE A 242 0.50 94.16 -36.14
C ILE A 242 0.98 93.42 -34.89
N THR A 243 1.34 94.18 -33.87
CA THR A 243 1.81 93.65 -32.59
C THR A 243 0.97 94.22 -31.46
N TYR A 244 0.86 93.47 -30.37
CA TYR A 244 0.13 93.87 -29.18
C TYR A 244 1.11 94.38 -28.14
N ASN A 245 0.96 95.65 -27.74
CA ASN A 245 1.75 96.23 -26.66
C ASN A 245 1.06 95.92 -25.31
N PRO A 246 1.68 95.13 -24.42
CA PRO A 246 1.09 94.79 -23.13
C PRO A 246 0.94 95.99 -22.19
N ASN A 247 1.74 97.04 -22.36
CA ASN A 247 1.73 98.23 -21.51
C ASN A 247 0.57 99.18 -21.86
N THR A 248 0.25 99.34 -23.14
CA THR A 248 -0.84 100.22 -23.61
C THR A 248 -2.15 99.47 -23.84
N GLY A 249 -2.10 98.14 -23.98
CA GLY A 249 -3.27 97.32 -24.29
C GLY A 249 -3.80 97.50 -25.73
N GLU A 250 -2.97 98.06 -26.61
CA GLU A 250 -3.31 98.33 -28.00
C GLU A 250 -2.60 97.37 -28.96
N ALA A 251 -3.29 97.01 -30.05
CA ALA A 251 -2.70 96.30 -31.18
C ALA A 251 -2.55 97.26 -32.36
N ASN A 252 -1.30 97.62 -32.66
CA ASN A 252 -0.99 98.65 -33.64
C ASN A 252 -0.11 98.09 -34.75
N LEU A 253 -0.31 98.60 -35.97
CA LEU A 253 0.59 98.35 -37.08
C LEU A 253 1.93 99.05 -36.79
N CYS A 254 3.04 98.30 -36.81
CA CYS A 254 4.36 98.88 -36.63
C CYS A 254 4.61 100.01 -37.64
N ALA A 255 5.10 101.15 -37.13
CA ALA A 255 5.20 102.47 -37.77
C ALA A 255 5.06 102.47 -39.31
N ALA A 256 3.88 102.89 -39.80
CA ALA A 256 3.69 103.15 -41.21
C ALA A 256 4.21 104.57 -41.57
N PRO A 257 4.88 104.77 -42.72
CA PRO A 257 5.33 106.11 -43.14
C PRO A 257 4.16 107.10 -43.25
N LYS A 258 4.41 108.42 -43.22
CA LYS A 258 3.35 109.44 -43.41
C LYS A 258 2.59 109.17 -44.72
N ASN A 259 1.25 109.06 -44.67
CA ASN A 259 0.34 108.47 -45.69
C ASN A 259 0.31 106.93 -45.76
N GLY A 260 0.66 106.28 -44.65
CA GLY A 260 0.69 104.84 -44.48
C GLY A 260 -0.70 104.22 -44.52
N LEU A 261 -0.74 102.97 -45.01
CA LEU A 261 -1.95 102.18 -45.09
C LEU A 261 -2.49 101.91 -43.67
N ARG A 262 -3.75 102.26 -43.42
CA ARG A 262 -4.43 101.98 -42.15
C ARG A 262 -5.35 100.76 -42.31
N PRO A 263 -5.25 99.72 -41.47
CA PRO A 263 -6.23 98.63 -41.45
C PRO A 263 -7.63 99.17 -41.12
N SER A 264 -8.69 98.46 -41.53
CA SER A 264 -10.04 98.79 -41.09
C SER A 264 -10.21 98.60 -39.58
N GLU A 265 -11.15 99.32 -38.99
CA GLU A 265 -11.48 99.21 -37.55
C GLU A 265 -11.80 97.75 -37.16
N GLU A 266 -12.62 97.07 -37.97
CA GLU A 266 -12.95 95.64 -37.80
C GLU A 266 -11.71 94.72 -37.82
N THR A 267 -10.73 95.04 -38.68
CA THR A 267 -9.46 94.29 -38.77
C THR A 267 -8.60 94.52 -37.53
N CYS A 268 -8.53 95.77 -37.05
CA CYS A 268 -7.81 96.13 -35.83
C CYS A 268 -8.43 95.47 -34.59
N ASP A 269 -9.76 95.46 -34.47
CA ASP A 269 -10.45 94.83 -33.35
C ASP A 269 -10.24 93.33 -33.31
N PHE A 270 -10.32 92.67 -34.47
CA PHE A 270 -10.02 91.25 -34.58
C PHE A 270 -8.56 90.97 -34.20
N ALA A 271 -7.61 91.74 -34.74
CA ALA A 271 -6.19 91.59 -34.45
C ALA A 271 -5.91 91.79 -32.95
N LYS A 272 -6.53 92.79 -32.32
CA LYS A 272 -6.41 93.08 -30.89
C LYS A 272 -6.91 91.92 -30.04
N ASN A 273 -8.12 91.43 -30.30
CA ASN A 273 -8.70 90.33 -29.54
C ASN A 273 -7.91 89.04 -29.67
N TRP A 274 -7.48 88.72 -30.89
CA TRP A 274 -6.67 87.52 -31.14
C TRP A 274 -5.29 87.64 -30.49
N LEU A 275 -4.58 88.76 -30.67
CA LEU A 275 -3.27 88.96 -30.08
C LEU A 275 -3.32 89.04 -28.55
N PHE A 276 -4.38 89.60 -27.97
CA PHE A 276 -4.61 89.56 -26.52
C PHE A 276 -4.77 88.12 -26.04
N LYS A 277 -5.65 87.33 -26.69
CA LYS A 277 -5.84 85.91 -26.35
C LYS A 277 -4.53 85.14 -26.42
N VAL A 278 -3.78 85.28 -27.50
CA VAL A 278 -2.55 84.53 -27.73
C VAL A 278 -1.41 84.99 -26.82
N ASN A 279 -1.15 86.29 -26.73
CA ASN A 279 0.02 86.79 -25.99
C ASN A 279 -0.23 86.90 -24.49
N VAL A 280 -1.43 87.31 -24.06
CA VAL A 280 -1.74 87.53 -22.64
C VAL A 280 -2.31 86.27 -21.99
N LEU A 281 -3.34 85.65 -22.58
CA LEU A 281 -3.99 84.48 -21.96
C LEU A 281 -3.21 83.18 -22.20
N GLN A 282 -2.63 83.00 -23.39
CA GLN A 282 -1.96 81.76 -23.80
C GLN A 282 -0.43 81.85 -23.82
N GLN A 283 0.15 82.94 -23.29
CA GLN A 283 1.60 83.14 -23.15
C GLN A 283 2.41 82.97 -24.45
N GLY A 284 1.79 83.27 -25.59
CA GLY A 284 2.38 83.21 -26.94
C GLY A 284 2.36 81.83 -27.60
N VAL A 285 1.62 80.87 -27.03
CA VAL A 285 1.32 79.56 -27.64
C VAL A 285 0.03 79.67 -28.44
N VAL A 286 0.08 79.36 -29.73
CA VAL A 286 -1.10 79.31 -30.61
C VAL A 286 -1.70 77.91 -30.52
N ASN A 287 -2.95 77.77 -30.07
CA ASN A 287 -3.63 76.48 -30.05
C ASN A 287 -4.36 76.23 -31.38
N GLU A 288 -4.79 74.99 -31.61
CA GLU A 288 -5.51 74.60 -32.83
C GLU A 288 -6.79 75.42 -33.06
N GLU A 289 -7.48 75.82 -31.99
CA GLU A 289 -8.66 76.71 -32.08
C GLU A 289 -8.33 78.12 -32.59
N ASP A 290 -7.13 78.61 -32.29
CA ASP A 290 -6.67 79.94 -32.70
C ASP A 290 -6.20 79.97 -34.16
N MET A 291 -6.09 78.80 -34.80
CA MET A 291 -5.71 78.64 -36.20
C MET A 291 -6.93 78.49 -37.13
N LYS A 292 -8.14 78.56 -36.59
CA LYS A 292 -9.38 78.51 -37.39
C LYS A 292 -9.50 79.78 -38.24
N PRO A 293 -9.52 79.68 -39.59
CA PRO A 293 -9.62 80.84 -40.45
C PRO A 293 -11.00 81.49 -40.31
N VAL A 294 -11.02 82.82 -40.20
CA VAL A 294 -12.26 83.62 -40.22
C VAL A 294 -12.32 84.38 -41.54
N ASN A 295 -13.25 83.99 -42.41
CA ASN A 295 -13.45 84.60 -43.72
C ASN A 295 -14.83 85.28 -43.78
N TYR A 296 -14.84 86.61 -43.78
CA TYR A 296 -16.04 87.43 -43.87
C TYR A 296 -16.52 87.66 -45.31
N ASN A 297 -15.74 87.23 -46.31
CA ASN A 297 -16.11 87.31 -47.73
C ASN A 297 -16.88 86.05 -48.20
N GLY A 298 -17.24 85.14 -47.30
CA GLY A 298 -17.78 83.81 -47.60
C GLY A 298 -19.21 83.73 -48.14
N ASP A 299 -19.97 84.83 -48.15
CA ASP A 299 -21.39 84.83 -48.56
C ASP A 299 -21.66 85.43 -49.95
N ASN A 300 -20.65 85.64 -50.80
CA ASN A 300 -20.85 86.09 -52.19
C ASN A 300 -19.86 85.45 -53.19
N PHE A 301 -19.81 84.12 -53.21
CA PHE A 301 -19.35 83.35 -54.37
C PHE A 301 -20.38 82.26 -54.69
N GLN A 302 -21.43 82.65 -55.42
CA GLN A 302 -21.98 81.83 -56.51
C GLN A 302 -21.18 82.15 -57.77
#